data_AF-A0A6P1AHP4-F1
#
_entry.id   AF-A0A6P1AHP4-F1
#
_cell.length_a   1.000
_cell.length_b   1.000
_cell.length_c   1.000
_cell.angle_alpha   90.00
_cell.angle_beta   90.00
_cell.angle_gamma   90.00
#
_symmetry.space_group_name_H-M   'P 1'
#
loop_
_entity.id
_entity.type
_entity.pdbx_description
1 polymer ?
#
loop_
_entity_poly.entity_id
_entity_poly.type
_entity_poly.pdbx_seq_one_letter_code
_entity_poly.pdbx_strand_id
1 'polypeptide(L)'
;MVGKGISTFVSYADLPPILGVEKPDLKDIRIWRKRWRKNCYQAPSFWVKFYQQKFREAKSLTEMYRWGEIVAIIKFALAETALKLLRNVYLEEKYYWENF
;
A
#
# COMPACT_ATOMS: atom_id res chain seq x y z
N MET A 1 15.73 3.67 -30.56
CA MET A 1 14.71 3.78 -29.50
C MET A 1 14.41 2.38 -28.99
N VAL A 2 14.70 2.09 -27.73
CA VAL A 2 14.35 0.81 -27.09
C VAL A 2 13.48 1.15 -25.89
N GLY A 3 12.17 0.89 -25.99
CA GLY A 3 11.25 1.04 -24.86
C GLY A 3 11.62 0.03 -23.78
N LYS A 4 12.39 0.46 -22.78
CA LYS A 4 12.84 -0.41 -21.68
C LYS A 4 12.00 -0.17 -20.43
N GLY A 5 10.70 -0.47 -20.52
CA GLY A 5 9.88 -0.70 -19.34
C GLY A 5 10.19 -2.11 -18.84
N ILE A 6 11.05 -2.24 -17.82
CA ILE A 6 11.33 -3.54 -17.18
C ILE A 6 10.05 -3.97 -16.46
N SER A 7 9.24 -4.79 -17.11
CA SER A 7 8.10 -5.46 -16.46
C SER A 7 8.67 -6.37 -15.38
N THR A 8 8.56 -5.96 -14.12
CA THR A 8 9.05 -6.76 -13.01
C THR A 8 7.94 -7.71 -12.63
N PHE A 9 8.12 -9.00 -12.89
CA PHE A 9 7.13 -10.01 -12.51
C PHE A 9 7.08 -10.08 -10.98
N VAL A 10 6.00 -9.54 -10.40
CA VAL A 10 5.75 -9.62 -8.95
C VAL A 10 4.99 -10.92 -8.70
N SER A 11 5.44 -11.71 -7.71
CA SER A 11 4.66 -12.87 -7.27
C SER A 11 3.28 -12.41 -6.81
N TYR A 12 2.22 -13.12 -7.19
CA TYR A 12 0.86 -12.79 -6.72
C TYR A 12 0.79 -12.64 -5.19
N ALA A 13 1.57 -13.42 -4.45
CA ALA A 13 1.63 -13.38 -3.00
C ALA A 13 2.42 -12.17 -2.42
N ASP A 14 3.02 -11.34 -3.27
CA ASP A 14 3.65 -10.07 -2.93
C ASP A 14 2.81 -8.86 -3.40
N LEU A 15 1.58 -9.09 -3.86
CA LEU A 15 0.64 -8.01 -4.16
C LEU A 15 0.14 -7.32 -2.87
N PRO A 16 0.00 -5.99 -2.88
CA PRO A 16 -0.57 -5.26 -1.76
C PRO A 16 -2.05 -5.64 -1.58
N PRO A 17 -2.54 -5.75 -0.33
CA PRO A 17 -3.96 -5.91 -0.07
C PRO A 17 -4.80 -4.82 -0.71
N ILE A 18 -5.93 -5.23 -1.30
CA ILE A 18 -6.85 -4.36 -2.05
C ILE A 18 -8.24 -4.32 -1.42
N LEU A 19 -8.99 -3.25 -1.72
CA LEU A 19 -10.40 -3.17 -1.34
C LEU A 19 -11.25 -4.24 -2.05
N GLY A 20 -12.32 -4.66 -1.38
CA GLY A 20 -13.25 -5.67 -1.91
C GLY A 20 -12.77 -7.11 -1.78
N VAL A 21 -11.59 -7.33 -1.20
CA VAL A 21 -11.06 -8.66 -0.86
C VAL A 21 -10.98 -8.79 0.66
N GLU A 22 -10.96 -10.02 1.15
CA GLU A 22 -10.78 -10.32 2.57
C GLU A 22 -9.52 -9.64 3.11
N LYS A 23 -9.63 -9.08 4.32
CA LYS A 23 -8.51 -8.41 4.98
C LYS A 23 -7.44 -9.46 5.34
N PRO A 24 -6.14 -9.12 5.25
CA PRO A 24 -5.08 -10.07 5.56
C PRO A 24 -5.19 -10.61 6.98
N ASP A 25 -5.06 -11.92 7.13
CA ASP A 25 -5.09 -12.59 8.42
C ASP A 25 -3.66 -12.82 8.98
N LEU A 26 -3.58 -13.47 10.15
CA LEU A 26 -2.28 -13.79 10.76
C LEU A 26 -1.45 -14.78 9.93
N LYS A 27 -2.09 -15.65 9.12
CA LYS A 27 -1.39 -16.59 8.24
C LYS A 27 -0.73 -15.84 7.10
N ASP A 28 -1.44 -14.89 6.48
CA ASP A 28 -0.90 -14.03 5.42
C ASP A 28 0.33 -13.26 5.92
N ILE A 29 0.19 -12.62 7.08
CA ILE A 29 1.28 -11.87 7.74
C ILE A 29 2.48 -12.77 8.00
N ARG A 30 2.26 -14.02 8.45
CA ARG A 30 3.34 -14.98 8.71
C ARG A 30 4.04 -15.42 7.42
N ILE A 31 3.31 -15.57 6.32
CA ILE A 31 3.86 -15.89 5.00
C ILE A 31 4.73 -14.73 4.49
N TRP A 32 4.22 -13.50 4.56
CA TRP A 32 4.96 -12.30 4.18
C TRP A 32 6.26 -12.14 4.98
N ARG A 33 6.21 -12.30 6.31
CA ARG A 33 7.42 -12.25 7.14
C ARG A 33 8.47 -13.28 6.75
N LYS A 34 8.06 -14.49 6.36
CA LYS A 34 9.00 -15.51 5.87
C LYS A 34 9.63 -15.10 4.54
N ARG A 35 8.83 -14.57 3.60
CA ARG A 35 9.28 -14.13 2.27
C ARG A 35 10.24 -12.94 2.36
N TRP A 36 9.88 -11.95 3.15
CA TRP A 36 10.62 -10.69 3.27
C TRP A 36 11.74 -10.74 4.29
N ARG A 37 12.07 -11.93 4.82
CA ARG A 37 13.16 -12.10 5.82
C ARG A 37 14.50 -11.53 5.34
N LYS A 38 14.78 -11.62 4.04
CA LYS A 38 15.99 -11.05 3.41
C LYS A 38 15.89 -9.54 3.14
N ASN A 39 14.69 -8.97 3.22
CA ASN A 39 14.40 -7.56 2.99
C ASN A 39 13.97 -6.87 4.29
N CYS A 40 14.65 -7.17 5.40
CA CYS A 40 14.35 -6.58 6.73
C CYS A 40 12.87 -6.70 7.16
N TYR A 41 12.18 -7.75 6.72
CA TYR A 41 10.75 -7.97 6.96
C TYR A 41 9.83 -6.89 6.37
N GLN A 42 10.32 -6.12 5.39
CA GLN A 42 9.59 -5.06 4.72
C GLN A 42 8.96 -5.54 3.42
N ALA A 43 7.76 -5.02 3.14
CA ALA A 43 7.07 -5.22 1.89
C ALA A 43 7.90 -4.67 0.70
N PRO A 44 7.61 -5.16 -0.52
CA PRO A 44 8.19 -4.59 -1.74
C PRO A 44 7.95 -3.08 -1.83
N SER A 45 8.96 -2.34 -2.31
CA SER A 45 8.93 -0.88 -2.37
C SER A 45 7.77 -0.31 -3.20
N PHE A 46 7.24 -1.07 -4.16
CA PHE A 46 6.12 -0.63 -4.98
C PHE A 46 4.80 -0.51 -4.20
N TRP A 47 4.64 -1.16 -3.05
CA TRP A 47 3.44 -1.04 -2.21
C TRP A 47 3.17 0.42 -1.84
N VAL A 48 4.23 1.19 -1.55
CA VAL A 48 4.11 2.61 -1.23
C VAL A 48 3.49 3.37 -2.39
N LYS A 49 4.03 3.20 -3.61
CA LYS A 49 3.50 3.85 -4.82
C LYS A 49 2.06 3.44 -5.11
N PHE A 50 1.75 2.16 -4.90
CA PHE A 50 0.39 1.64 -5.05
C PHE A 50 -0.60 2.38 -4.12
N TYR A 51 -0.33 2.45 -2.82
CA TYR A 51 -1.24 3.11 -1.89
C TYR A 51 -1.30 4.64 -2.07
N GLN A 52 -0.20 5.28 -2.47
CA GLN A 52 -0.24 6.70 -2.87
C GLN A 52 -1.23 6.92 -4.01
N GLN A 53 -1.15 6.08 -5.05
CA GLN A 53 -2.05 6.16 -6.19
C GLN A 53 -3.50 5.90 -5.77
N LYS A 54 -3.74 4.92 -4.89
CA LYS A 54 -5.09 4.64 -4.38
C LYS A 54 -5.71 5.75 -3.56
N PHE A 55 -4.92 6.50 -2.79
CA PHE A 55 -5.44 7.69 -2.11
C PHE A 55 -5.82 8.79 -3.11
N ARG A 56 -4.96 9.06 -4.10
CA ARG A 56 -5.21 10.09 -5.13
C ARG A 56 -6.37 9.77 -6.07
N GLU A 57 -6.60 8.49 -6.34
CA GLU A 57 -7.62 8.04 -7.30
C GLU A 57 -8.96 7.67 -6.64
N ALA A 58 -9.02 7.71 -5.30
CA ALA A 58 -10.23 7.38 -4.56
C ALA A 58 -11.43 8.20 -5.08
N LYS A 59 -12.57 7.54 -5.29
CA LYS A 59 -13.78 8.17 -5.86
C LYS A 59 -14.71 8.75 -4.81
N SER A 60 -14.38 8.55 -3.54
CA SER A 60 -15.12 9.10 -2.42
C SER A 60 -14.24 9.15 -1.17
N LEU A 61 -14.60 10.02 -0.23
CA LEU A 61 -13.97 10.07 1.08
C LEU A 61 -14.08 8.71 1.82
N THR A 62 -15.20 8.00 1.68
CA THR A 62 -15.37 6.66 2.24
C THR A 62 -14.39 5.65 1.66
N GLU A 63 -14.17 5.66 0.34
CA GLU A 63 -13.18 4.78 -0.29
C GLU A 63 -11.77 5.09 0.22
N MET A 64 -11.44 6.37 0.35
CA MET A 64 -10.16 6.82 0.88
C MET A 64 -9.92 6.36 2.31
N TYR A 65 -10.95 6.45 3.18
CA TYR A 65 -10.89 5.91 4.54
C TYR A 65 -10.62 4.41 4.56
N ARG A 66 -11.30 3.63 3.70
CA ARG A 66 -11.09 2.18 3.61
C ARG A 66 -9.67 1.82 3.16
N TRP A 67 -9.09 2.58 2.23
CA TRP A 67 -7.66 2.43 1.89
C TRP A 67 -6.76 2.74 3.08
N GLY A 68 -7.11 3.74 3.90
CA GLY A 68 -6.40 4.08 5.13
C GLY A 68 -6.43 2.94 6.17
N GLU A 69 -7.57 2.26 6.33
CA GLU A 69 -7.69 1.09 7.18
C GLU A 69 -6.75 -0.06 6.75
N ILE A 70 -6.65 -0.30 5.43
CA ILE A 70 -5.72 -1.29 4.90
C ILE A 70 -4.28 -0.92 5.28
N VAL A 71 -3.87 0.33 5.05
CA VAL A 71 -2.51 0.80 5.41
C VAL A 71 -2.27 0.65 6.91
N ALA A 72 -3.27 0.90 7.76
CA ALA A 72 -3.17 0.70 9.20
C ALA A 72 -2.91 -0.76 9.60
N ILE A 73 -3.49 -1.72 8.88
CA ILE A 73 -3.27 -3.16 9.08
C ILE A 73 -1.84 -3.54 8.66
N ILE A 74 -1.39 -3.07 7.49
CA ILE A 74 -0.09 -3.46 6.92
C ILE A 74 1.08 -2.61 7.38
N LYS A 75 0.87 -1.62 8.28
CA LYS A 75 1.93 -0.68 8.68
C LYS A 75 3.20 -1.34 9.22
N PHE A 76 3.08 -2.54 9.80
CA PHE A 76 4.23 -3.33 10.28
C PHE A 76 5.21 -3.73 9.17
N ALA A 77 4.74 -3.76 7.92
CA ALA A 77 5.50 -4.15 6.75
C ALA A 77 6.18 -2.97 6.04
N LEU A 78 5.91 -1.74 6.49
CA LEU A 78 6.38 -0.53 5.83
C LEU A 78 7.43 0.18 6.69
N ALA A 79 8.45 0.74 6.03
CA ALA A 79 9.40 1.61 6.71
C ALA A 79 8.71 2.85 7.27
N GLU A 80 9.23 3.41 8.36
CA GLU A 80 8.63 4.60 9.00
C GLU A 80 8.55 5.80 8.05
N THR A 81 9.56 5.99 7.20
CA THR A 81 9.61 7.03 6.18
C THR A 81 8.49 6.86 5.15
N ALA A 82 8.21 5.62 4.72
CA ALA A 82 7.12 5.31 3.82
C ALA A 82 5.76 5.57 4.46
N LEU A 83 5.60 5.25 5.75
CA LEU A 83 4.37 5.55 6.49
C LEU A 83 4.11 7.05 6.61
N LYS A 84 5.14 7.84 6.88
CA LYS A 84 5.02 9.32 6.91
C LYS A 84 4.58 9.86 5.56
N LEU A 85 5.18 9.37 4.48
CA LEU A 85 4.82 9.77 3.12
C LEU A 85 3.37 9.39 2.77
N LEU A 86 2.92 8.17 3.10
CA LEU A 86 1.52 7.76 2.89
C LEU A 86 0.55 8.61 3.72
N ARG A 87 0.91 8.91 4.97
CA ARG A 87 0.11 9.78 5.83
C ARG A 87 -0.03 11.18 5.25
N ASN A 88 1.04 11.75 4.69
CA ASN A 88 0.99 13.08 4.10
C ASN A 88 0.06 13.10 2.87
N VAL A 89 0.19 12.13 1.96
CA VAL A 89 -0.71 12.01 0.80
C VAL A 89 -2.16 11.85 1.26
N TYR A 90 -2.41 10.99 2.25
CA TYR A 90 -3.74 10.83 2.80
C TYR A 90 -4.31 12.13 3.38
N LEU A 91 -3.52 12.90 4.15
CA LEU A 91 -4.00 14.16 4.74
C LEU A 91 -4.26 15.23 3.68
N GLU A 92 -3.43 15.30 2.65
CA GLU A 92 -3.61 16.20 1.51
C GLU A 92 -4.91 15.88 0.77
N GLU A 93 -5.12 14.63 0.35
CA GLU A 93 -6.36 14.21 -0.32
C GLU A 93 -7.58 14.40 0.58
N LYS A 94 -7.45 14.12 1.88
CA LYS A 94 -8.53 14.31 2.85
C LYS A 94 -8.98 15.77 2.87
N TYR A 95 -8.01 16.68 2.93
CA TYR A 95 -8.27 18.12 2.94
C TYR A 95 -9.02 18.56 1.68
N TYR A 96 -8.64 18.06 0.50
CA TYR A 96 -9.38 18.36 -0.73
C TYR A 96 -10.84 17.90 -0.68
N TRP A 97 -11.08 16.66 -0.25
CA TRP A 97 -12.44 16.10 -0.12
C TRP A 97 -13.32 16.80 0.92
N GLU A 98 -12.73 17.41 1.95
CA GLU A 98 -13.47 18.09 3.02
C GLU A 98 -13.76 19.57 2.70
N ASN A 99 -13.04 20.18 1.75
CA ASN A 99 -13.11 21.62 1.47
C ASN A 99 -13.61 21.99 0.06
N PHE A 100 -13.78 21.02 -0.84
CA PHE A 100 -14.30 21.20 -2.21
C PHE A 100 -15.27 20.07 -2.58
#